data_AF-A0A4V4HEN8-F1
#
_entry.id   AF-A0A4V4HEN8-F1
#
_cell.length_a   1.000
_cell.length_b   1.000
_cell.length_c   1.000
_cell.angle_alpha   90.00
_cell.angle_beta   90.00
_cell.angle_gamma   90.00
#
_symmetry.space_group_name_H-M   'P 1'
#
loop_
_entity.id
_entity.type
_entity.pdbx_description
1 polymer ?
#
loop_
_entity_poly.entity_id
_entity_poly.type
_entity_poly.pdbx_seq_one_letter_code
_entity_poly.pdbx_strand_id
1 'polypeptide(L)'
;TEEEKACVNQILHDAESDFANYDAEIVRPEAAFSALMHKRKCLQDYVAQHRSLLAPVRRLPPEVLSLIFLTHCRQESSKNTLVFGKPKGPGNRLTSIVLSQVSIGWRRLALESPRLW
;
A
#
# COMPACT_ATOMS: atom_id res chain seq x y z
N THR A 1 10.42 16.46 -62.30
CA THR A 1 9.94 15.52 -63.34
C THR A 1 9.14 14.39 -62.67
N GLU A 2 8.34 13.63 -63.42
CA GLU A 2 7.56 12.51 -62.84
C GLU A 2 8.46 11.43 -62.19
N GLU A 3 9.70 11.30 -62.66
CA GLU A 3 10.75 10.45 -62.08
C GLU A 3 11.12 10.87 -60.65
N GLU A 4 11.19 12.16 -60.36
CA GLU A 4 11.48 12.67 -59.00
C GLU A 4 10.33 12.34 -58.03
N LYS A 5 9.08 12.45 -58.48
CA LYS A 5 7.92 12.05 -57.67
C LYS A 5 7.93 10.56 -57.36
N ALA A 6 8.25 9.72 -58.35
CA ALA A 6 8.34 8.28 -58.15
C ALA A 6 9.44 7.91 -57.14
N CYS A 7 10.60 8.56 -57.23
CA CYS A 7 11.70 8.39 -56.29
C CYS A 7 11.30 8.77 -54.85
N VAL A 8 10.67 9.94 -54.67
CA VAL A 8 10.21 10.40 -53.35
C VAL A 8 9.15 9.46 -52.77
N ASN A 9 8.20 8.98 -53.58
CA ASN A 9 7.18 8.02 -53.12
C ASN A 9 7.80 6.70 -52.66
N GLN A 10 8.83 6.20 -53.35
CA GLN A 10 9.53 4.99 -52.93
C GLN A 10 10.24 5.18 -51.59
N ILE A 11 10.94 6.31 -51.42
CA ILE A 11 11.63 6.63 -50.15
C ILE A 11 10.63 6.72 -49.00
N LEU A 12 9.46 7.34 -49.22
CA LEU A 12 8.41 7.42 -48.21
C LEU A 12 7.87 6.03 -47.86
N HIS A 13 7.57 5.21 -48.87
CA HIS A 13 7.10 3.84 -48.65
C HIS A 13 8.10 2.99 -47.87
N ASP A 14 9.39 3.08 -48.19
CA ASP A 14 10.45 2.35 -47.49
C ASP A 14 10.57 2.82 -46.04
N ALA A 15 10.51 4.14 -45.80
CA ALA A 15 10.52 4.70 -44.45
C ALA A 15 9.28 4.29 -43.62
N GLU A 16 8.09 4.27 -44.22
CA GLU A 16 6.86 3.80 -43.58
C GLU A 16 6.95 2.31 -43.21
N SER A 17 7.54 1.50 -44.09
CA SER A 17 7.79 0.08 -43.80
C SER A 17 8.77 -0.10 -42.64
N ASP A 18 9.84 0.70 -42.60
CA ASP A 18 10.81 0.65 -41.50
C ASP A 18 10.18 1.05 -40.17
N PHE A 19 9.34 2.11 -40.15
CA PHE A 19 8.60 2.48 -38.95
C PHE A 19 7.71 1.35 -38.43
N ALA A 20 6.94 0.70 -39.32
CA ALA A 20 6.09 -0.41 -38.93
C ALA A 20 6.89 -1.59 -38.35
N ASN A 21 8.08 -1.87 -38.91
CA ASN A 21 8.98 -2.89 -38.40
C ASN A 21 9.50 -2.55 -37.00
N TYR A 22 9.95 -1.31 -36.78
CA TYR A 22 10.43 -0.88 -35.47
C TYR A 22 9.33 -0.89 -34.41
N ASP A 23 8.11 -0.44 -34.75
CA ASP A 23 6.98 -0.49 -33.82
C ASP A 23 6.69 -1.94 -33.41
N ALA A 24 6.72 -2.89 -34.35
CA ALA A 24 6.56 -4.31 -34.03
C ALA A 24 7.68 -4.85 -33.13
N GLU A 25 8.92 -4.44 -33.38
CA GLU A 25 10.08 -4.81 -32.56
C GLU A 25 10.03 -4.20 -31.15
N ILE A 26 9.40 -3.05 -30.97
CA ILE A 26 9.21 -2.37 -29.67
C ILE A 26 8.13 -3.05 -28.84
N VAL A 27 7.01 -3.46 -29.45
CA VAL A 27 5.87 -4.07 -28.73
C VAL A 27 6.29 -5.32 -27.93
N ARG A 28 7.16 -6.15 -28.50
CA ARG A 28 7.60 -7.40 -27.87
C ARG A 28 8.38 -7.20 -26.55
N PRO A 29 9.48 -6.42 -26.50
CA PRO A 29 10.18 -6.12 -25.26
C PRO A 29 9.33 -5.31 -24.28
N GLU A 30 8.44 -4.42 -24.73
CA GLU A 30 7.52 -3.70 -23.84
C GLU A 30 6.56 -4.64 -23.11
N ALA A 31 6.00 -5.64 -23.82
CA ALA A 31 5.16 -6.67 -23.22
C ALA A 31 5.95 -7.50 -22.19
N ALA A 32 7.18 -7.91 -22.53
CA ALA A 32 8.05 -8.66 -21.62
C ALA A 32 8.44 -7.84 -20.37
N PHE A 33 8.77 -6.56 -20.56
CA PHE A 33 9.08 -5.63 -19.48
C PHE A 33 7.88 -5.45 -18.54
N SER A 34 6.69 -5.23 -19.11
CA SER A 34 5.44 -5.09 -18.36
C SER A 34 5.13 -6.35 -17.55
N ALA A 35 5.30 -7.54 -18.14
CA ALA A 35 5.11 -8.81 -17.45
C ALA A 35 6.10 -9.01 -16.29
N LEU A 36 7.37 -8.64 -16.48
CA LEU A 36 8.39 -8.71 -15.42
C LEU A 36 8.10 -7.72 -14.29
N MET A 37 7.70 -6.49 -14.61
CA MET A 37 7.32 -5.49 -13.62
C MET A 37 6.11 -5.94 -12.80
N HIS A 38 5.13 -6.57 -13.45
CA HIS A 38 3.99 -7.15 -12.76
C HIS A 38 4.43 -8.28 -11.81
N LYS A 39 5.22 -9.25 -12.29
CA LYS A 39 5.75 -10.35 -11.46
C LYS A 39 6.56 -9.83 -10.27
N ARG A 40 7.41 -8.82 -10.48
CA ARG A 40 8.19 -8.16 -9.43
C ARG A 40 7.27 -7.56 -8.37
N LYS A 41 6.23 -6.83 -8.78
CA LYS A 41 5.26 -6.22 -7.86
C LYS A 41 4.54 -7.29 -7.04
N CYS A 42 4.03 -8.34 -7.67
CA CYS A 42 3.38 -9.45 -6.97
C CYS A 42 4.29 -10.09 -5.93
N LEU A 43 5.57 -10.31 -6.27
CA LEU A 43 6.55 -10.87 -5.34
C LEU A 43 6.88 -9.91 -4.20
N GLN A 44 7.00 -8.61 -4.48
CA GLN A 44 7.19 -7.58 -3.45
C GLN A 44 6.03 -7.56 -2.46
N ASP A 45 4.79 -7.60 -2.96
CA ASP A 45 3.59 -7.63 -2.14
C ASP A 45 3.53 -8.93 -1.31
N TYR A 46 3.83 -10.08 -1.91
CA TYR A 46 3.93 -11.38 -1.21
C TYR A 46 4.96 -11.34 -0.06
N VAL A 47 6.16 -10.84 -0.33
CA VAL A 47 7.22 -10.72 0.68
C VAL A 47 6.82 -9.75 1.79
N ALA A 48 6.20 -8.60 1.44
CA ALA A 48 5.73 -7.62 2.42
C ALA A 48 4.66 -8.21 3.35
N GLN A 49 3.70 -8.97 2.80
CA GLN A 49 2.68 -9.67 3.59
C GLN A 49 3.32 -10.64 4.59
N HIS A 50 4.28 -11.46 4.15
CA HIS A 50 4.96 -12.42 5.03
C HIS A 50 5.82 -11.74 6.09
N ARG A 51 6.56 -10.69 5.73
CA ARG A 51 7.32 -9.88 6.71
C ARG A 51 6.40 -9.25 7.75
N SER A 52 5.19 -8.83 7.36
CA SER A 52 4.22 -8.28 8.31
C SER A 52 3.80 -9.30 9.38
N LEU A 53 3.78 -10.60 9.06
CA LEU A 53 3.49 -11.67 10.03
C LEU A 53 4.57 -11.77 11.12
N LEU A 54 5.81 -11.44 10.78
CA LEU A 54 6.96 -11.48 11.67
C LEU A 54 7.15 -10.19 12.47
N ALA A 55 6.32 -9.16 12.22
CA ALA A 55 6.44 -7.88 12.88
C ALA A 55 6.33 -8.03 14.42
N PRO A 56 7.22 -7.39 15.20
CA PRO A 56 7.22 -7.50 16.66
C PRO A 56 5.87 -7.18 17.32
N VAL A 57 5.12 -6.25 16.73
CA VAL A 57 3.77 -5.85 17.19
C VAL A 57 2.79 -7.02 17.30
N ARG A 58 2.99 -8.11 16.56
CA ARG A 58 2.16 -9.32 16.60
C ARG A 58 2.58 -10.32 17.69
N ARG A 59 3.75 -10.12 18.30
CA ARG A 59 4.35 -11.00 19.32
C ARG A 59 4.42 -10.32 20.69
N LEU A 60 3.78 -9.17 20.86
CA LEU A 60 3.73 -8.47 22.14
C LEU A 60 2.96 -9.32 23.16
N PRO A 61 3.44 -9.37 24.41
CA PRO A 61 2.69 -9.97 25.50
C PRO A 61 1.32 -9.30 25.70
N PRO A 62 0.29 -10.04 26.16
CA PRO A 62 -1.05 -9.49 26.41
C PRO A 62 -1.06 -8.26 27.33
N GLU A 63 -0.14 -8.17 28.28
CA GLU A 63 0.00 -7.05 29.22
C GLU A 63 0.39 -5.75 28.50
N VAL A 64 1.37 -5.86 27.59
CA VAL A 64 1.82 -4.73 26.77
C VAL A 64 0.73 -4.30 25.80
N LEU A 65 0.04 -5.26 25.18
CA LEU A 65 -1.09 -4.99 24.31
C LEU A 65 -2.23 -4.28 25.06
N SER A 66 -2.55 -4.76 26.27
CA SER A 66 -3.59 -4.16 27.13
C SER A 66 -3.26 -2.71 27.47
N LEU A 67 -1.99 -2.44 27.77
CA LEU A 67 -1.52 -1.08 27.99
C LEU A 67 -1.74 -0.19 26.77
N ILE A 68 -1.41 -0.65 25.56
CA ILE A 68 -1.64 0.11 24.32
C ILE A 68 -3.12 0.45 24.13
N PHE A 69 -4.01 -0.54 24.30
CA PHE A 69 -5.46 -0.31 24.22
C PHE A 69 -5.95 0.67 25.29
N LEU A 70 -5.49 0.55 26.54
CA LEU A 70 -5.86 1.48 27.62
C LEU A 70 -5.34 2.90 27.40
N THR A 71 -4.16 3.05 26.78
CA THR A 71 -3.59 4.38 26.50
C THR A 71 -4.31 5.06 25.34
N HIS A 72 -4.66 4.33 24.28
CA HIS A 72 -5.15 4.92 23.04
C HIS A 72 -6.68 4.86 22.86
N CYS A 73 -7.35 3.88 23.47
CA CYS A 73 -8.80 3.67 23.31
C CYS A 73 -9.63 4.16 24.50
N ARG A 74 -9.02 4.71 25.55
CA ARG A 74 -9.76 5.20 26.73
C ARG A 74 -10.76 6.28 26.32
N GLN A 75 -12.05 5.92 26.33
CA GLN A 75 -13.15 6.86 26.30
C GLN A 75 -13.08 7.70 27.57
N GLU A 76 -13.17 9.01 27.39
CA GLU A 76 -13.14 9.97 28.48
C GLU A 76 -14.52 10.01 29.14
N SER A 77 -14.81 9.01 29.99
CA SER A 77 -16.07 8.95 30.77
C SER A 77 -16.09 9.91 31.96
N SER A 78 -15.17 10.88 32.05
CA SER A 78 -15.10 11.82 33.17
C SER A 78 -14.98 13.25 32.68
N LYS A 79 -16.14 13.87 32.44
CA LYS A 79 -16.34 15.23 32.94
C LYS A 79 -16.06 15.22 34.44
N ASN A 80 -14.81 15.46 34.86
CA ASN A 80 -14.43 16.27 36.04
C ASN A 80 -12.90 16.27 36.27
N THR A 81 -12.11 16.79 35.34
CA THR A 81 -10.74 17.20 35.67
C THR A 81 -10.43 18.50 34.95
N LEU A 82 -10.37 19.59 35.71
CA LEU A 82 -9.82 20.86 35.26
C LEU A 82 -8.32 20.67 35.07
N VAL A 83 -7.90 20.26 33.87
CA VAL A 83 -6.49 20.31 33.49
C VAL A 83 -6.20 21.70 32.96
N PHE A 84 -5.60 22.54 33.79
CA PHE A 84 -4.90 23.75 33.36
C PHE A 84 -3.67 23.32 32.54
N GLY A 85 -3.83 23.24 31.23
CA GLY A 85 -2.77 22.92 30.29
C GLY A 85 -3.36 22.63 28.92
N LYS A 86 -2.87 23.32 27.88
CA LYS A 86 -3.45 23.29 26.52
C LYS A 86 -3.71 21.85 26.06
N PRO A 87 -4.94 21.49 25.67
CA PRO A 87 -5.20 20.19 25.05
C PRO A 87 -4.44 20.15 23.73
N LYS A 88 -3.44 19.27 23.61
CA LYS A 88 -2.79 18.99 22.33
C LYS A 88 -3.76 18.21 21.42
N GLY A 89 -4.72 18.91 20.82
CA GLY A 89 -5.50 18.53 19.63
C GLY A 89 -6.37 17.25 19.69
N PRO A 90 -7.44 17.15 18.88
CA PRO A 90 -8.17 15.91 18.67
C PRO A 90 -7.43 15.09 17.60
N GLY A 91 -6.28 14.52 17.93
CA GLY A 91 -5.35 14.04 16.90
C GLY A 91 -5.26 12.54 16.66
N ASN A 92 -5.32 11.71 17.72
CA ASN A 92 -4.81 10.34 17.58
C ASN A 92 -5.47 9.31 18.53
N ARG A 93 -6.75 9.50 18.88
CA ARG A 93 -7.51 8.48 19.60
C ARG A 93 -7.95 7.41 18.60
N LEU A 94 -7.28 6.27 18.63
CA LEU A 94 -7.65 5.10 17.84
C LEU A 94 -8.77 4.35 18.57
N THR A 95 -9.80 3.92 17.86
CA THR A 95 -10.84 3.09 18.46
C THR A 95 -10.32 1.68 18.72
N SER A 96 -10.90 0.99 19.71
CA SER A 96 -10.61 -0.41 19.97
C SER A 96 -10.78 -1.27 18.71
N ILE A 97 -11.78 -0.92 17.88
CA ILE A 97 -12.03 -1.54 16.57
C ILE A 97 -10.82 -1.40 15.64
N VAL A 98 -10.24 -0.20 15.51
CA VAL A 98 -9.10 0.03 14.60
C VAL A 98 -7.87 -0.74 15.06
N LEU A 99 -7.56 -0.73 16.36
CA LEU A 99 -6.43 -1.47 16.90
C LEU A 99 -6.61 -3.00 16.80
N SER A 100 -7.84 -3.49 16.90
CA SER A 100 -8.16 -4.92 16.77
C SER A 100 -7.79 -5.52 15.39
N GLN A 101 -7.64 -4.68 14.36
CA GLN A 101 -7.33 -5.15 13.00
C GLN A 101 -5.86 -5.51 12.78
N VAL A 102 -4.97 -5.21 13.73
CA VAL A 102 -3.53 -5.48 13.60
C VAL A 102 -3.23 -6.98 13.51
N SER A 103 -3.88 -7.81 14.34
CA SER A 103 -3.74 -9.27 14.30
C SER A 103 -4.84 -9.98 15.11
N ILE A 104 -4.94 -11.31 14.97
CA ILE A 104 -5.87 -12.13 15.76
C ILE A 104 -5.66 -11.97 17.27
N GLY A 105 -4.41 -11.82 17.73
CA GLY A 105 -4.10 -11.61 19.15
C GLY A 105 -4.66 -10.28 19.68
N TRP A 106 -4.48 -9.21 18.91
CA TRP A 106 -5.06 -7.89 19.25
C TRP A 106 -6.58 -7.93 19.27
N ARG A 107 -7.18 -8.62 18.29
CA ARG A 107 -8.64 -8.79 18.22
C ARG A 107 -9.19 -9.56 19.41
N ARG A 108 -8.54 -10.66 19.78
CA ARG A 108 -8.95 -11.47 20.94
C ARG A 108 -8.94 -10.63 22.21
N LEU A 109 -7.85 -9.91 22.46
CA LEU A 109 -7.72 -9.06 23.63
C LEU A 109 -8.76 -7.94 23.69
N ALA A 110 -9.05 -7.32 22.54
CA ALA A 110 -10.08 -6.28 22.44
C ALA A 110 -11.48 -6.78 22.81
N LEU A 111 -11.81 -8.02 22.43
CA LEU A 111 -13.07 -8.67 22.75
C LEU A 111 -13.13 -9.14 24.22
N GLU A 112 -12.00 -9.58 24.78
CA GLU A 112 -11.86 -9.99 26.18
C GLU A 112 -11.86 -8.81 27.17
N SER A 113 -11.80 -7.58 26.67
CA SER A 113 -11.68 -6.37 27.49
C SER A 113 -12.93 -5.48 27.37
N PRO A 114 -14.01 -5.73 28.14
CA PRO A 114 -15.24 -4.93 28.11
C PRO A 114 -15.04 -3.43 28.32
N ARG A 115 -13.98 -3.04 29.04
CA ARG A 115 -13.66 -1.63 29.37
C ARG A 115 -13.19 -0.80 28.16
N LEU A 116 -13.00 -1.43 26.99
CA LEU A 116 -12.56 -0.78 25.75
C LEU A 116 -13.73 -0.37 24.83
N TRP A 117 -14.96 -0.72 25.20
CA TRP A 117 -16.21 -0.40 24.49
C TRP A 117 -17.02 0.61 25.31
#